data_AF-A0A1C6C345-F1
#
_entry.id   AF-A0A1C6C345-F1
#
_cell.length_a   1.000
_cell.length_b   1.000
_cell.length_c   1.000
_cell.angle_alpha   90.00
_cell.angle_beta   90.00
_cell.angle_gamma   90.00
#
_symmetry.space_group_name_H-M   'P 1'
#
loop_
_entity.id
_entity.type
_entity.pdbx_description
1 polymer ?
#
loop_
_entity_poly.entity_id
_entity_poly.type
_entity_poly.pdbx_seq_one_letter_code
_entity_poly.pdbx_strand_id
1 'polypeptide(L)' 'MANKCTLEDLKESELELLVPQMVADVLGTSAKTLIQTARNAPDSLGFPVIKIGKRVRFPRRAFVDFMSGNLQDKSR' A
#
# COMPACT_ATOMS: atom_id res chain seq x y z
N MET A 1 -17.37 -2.63 15.17
CA MET A 1 -17.13 -2.65 13.72
C MET A 1 -15.80 -1.96 13.49
N ALA A 2 -14.81 -2.62 12.88
CA ALA A 2 -13.47 -2.04 12.73
C ALA A 2 -13.54 -0.80 11.84
N ASN A 3 -13.00 0.32 12.32
CA ASN A 3 -12.88 1.55 11.56
C ASN A 3 -11.98 1.26 10.36
N LYS A 4 -12.55 1.16 9.15
CA LYS A 4 -11.79 0.95 7.92
C LYS A 4 -11.01 2.22 7.61
N CYS A 5 -9.70 2.10 7.43
CA CYS A 5 -8.89 3.21 6.94
C CYS A 5 -9.24 3.53 5.49
N THR A 6 -9.52 4.79 5.18
CA THR A 6 -9.86 5.28 3.84
C THR A 6 -8.65 5.92 3.15
N LEU A 7 -8.75 6.16 1.84
CA LEU A 7 -7.67 6.80 1.09
C LEU A 7 -7.45 8.26 1.54
N GLU A 8 -8.52 8.93 1.95
CA GLU A 8 -8.51 10.28 2.49
C GLU A 8 -7.74 10.33 3.82
N ASP A 9 -7.99 9.37 4.72
CA ASP A 9 -7.24 9.24 5.98
C ASP A 9 -5.73 9.07 5.71
N LEU A 10 -5.38 8.33 4.67
CA LEU A 10 -3.98 8.15 4.25
C LEU A 10 -3.38 9.39 3.62
N LYS A 11 -4.16 10.28 3.01
CA LYS A 11 -3.65 11.55 2.47
C LYS A 11 -3.28 12.49 3.59
N GLU A 12 -4.11 12.56 4.62
CA GLU A 12 -3.95 13.43 5.80
C GLU A 12 -2.97 12.88 6.84
N SER A 13 -2.69 11.58 6.81
CA SER A 13 -1.75 10.95 7.74
C SER A 13 -0.31 11.47 7.60
N GLU A 14 0.32 11.76 8.74
CA GLU A 14 1.74 12.10 8.85
C GLU A 14 2.67 10.88 8.70
N LEU A 15 2.12 9.66 8.63
CA LEU A 15 2.91 8.44 8.52
C LEU A 15 3.68 8.40 7.20
N GLU A 16 4.99 8.13 7.24
CA GLU A 16 5.74 7.89 6.00
C GLU A 16 5.47 6.49 5.43
N LEU A 17 5.24 5.52 6.33
CA LEU A 17 5.09 4.11 6.01
C LEU A 17 3.76 3.58 6.53
N LEU A 18 3.00 2.99 5.63
CA LEU A 18 1.74 2.33 5.93
C LEU A 18 1.97 0.88 6.30
N VAL A 19 1.11 0.40 7.21
CA VAL A 19 1.04 -1.02 7.54
C VAL A 19 0.09 -1.75 6.58
N PRO A 20 0.25 -3.07 6.41
CA PRO A 20 -0.58 -3.84 5.48
C PRO A 20 -2.08 -3.73 5.72
N GLN A 21 -2.51 -3.55 6.98
CA GLN A 21 -3.93 -3.40 7.31
C GLN A 21 -4.54 -2.13 6.69
N MET A 22 -3.85 -1.00 6.79
CA MET A 22 -4.34 0.28 6.25
C MET A 22 -4.49 0.21 4.71
N VAL A 23 -3.50 -0.38 4.04
CA VAL A 23 -3.54 -0.58 2.59
C VAL A 23 -4.63 -1.57 2.20
N ALA A 24 -4.81 -2.65 2.97
CA ALA A 24 -5.83 -3.64 2.73
C ALA A 24 -7.26 -3.07 2.89
N ASP A 25 -7.47 -2.18 3.85
CA ASP A 25 -8.74 -1.49 4.04
C ASP A 25 -9.12 -0.65 2.82
N VAL A 26 -8.16 0.11 2.27
CA VAL A 26 -8.35 0.94 1.06
C VAL A 26 -8.59 0.09 -0.19
N LEU A 27 -7.85 -1.02 -0.34
CA LEU A 27 -8.00 -1.93 -1.49
C LEU A 27 -9.19 -2.88 -1.36
N GLY A 28 -9.88 -2.90 -0.21
CA GLY A 28 -10.97 -3.84 0.06
C GLY A 28 -10.54 -5.31 0.09
N THR A 29 -9.30 -5.59 0.50
CA THR A 29 -8.72 -6.94 0.53
C THR A 29 -8.26 -7.33 1.95
N SER A 30 -7.64 -8.51 2.10
CA SER A 30 -7.06 -8.94 3.38
C SER A 30 -5.58 -8.55 3.49
N ALA A 31 -5.16 -8.08 4.67
CA ALA A 31 -3.76 -7.79 4.95
C ALA A 31 -2.86 -9.02 4.77
N LYS A 32 -3.38 -10.23 5.07
CA LYS A 32 -2.64 -11.49 4.89
C LYS A 32 -2.35 -11.75 3.42
N THR A 33 -3.34 -11.58 2.54
CA THR A 33 -3.18 -11.69 1.09
C THR A 33 -2.15 -10.68 0.60
N LEU A 34 -2.29 -9.42 1.03
CA LEU A 34 -1.38 -8.34 0.66
C LEU A 34 0.09 -8.63 1.05
N ILE A 35 0.31 -9.13 2.27
CA ILE A 35 1.64 -9.54 2.75
C ILE A 35 2.18 -10.70 1.91
N GLN A 36 1.34 -11.69 1.60
CA GLN A 36 1.75 -12.84 0.82
C GLN A 36 2.16 -12.43 -0.61
N THR A 37 1.36 -11.59 -1.25
CA THR A 37 1.65 -11.04 -2.59
C THR A 37 2.93 -10.21 -2.56
N ALA A 38 3.07 -9.27 -1.62
CA ALA A 38 4.27 -8.45 -1.47
C ALA A 38 5.56 -9.27 -1.29
N ARG A 39 5.45 -10.42 -0.62
CA ARG A 39 6.60 -11.32 -0.38
C ARG A 39 6.96 -12.13 -1.61
N ASN A 40 5.97 -12.70 -2.28
CA ASN A 40 6.17 -13.64 -3.39
C ASN A 40 6.39 -12.93 -4.73
N ALA A 41 5.63 -11.86 -4.98
CA ALA A 41 5.59 -11.14 -6.24
C ALA A 41 5.33 -9.64 -5.97
N PRO A 42 6.30 -8.90 -5.41
CA PRO A 42 6.11 -7.47 -5.10
C PRO A 42 5.77 -6.65 -6.34
N ASP A 43 6.33 -6.99 -7.50
CA ASP A 43 6.15 -6.26 -8.75
C ASP A 43 4.70 -6.33 -9.26
N SER A 44 3.93 -7.36 -8.88
CA SER A 44 2.53 -7.50 -9.30
C SER A 44 1.58 -6.52 -8.59
N LEU A 45 2.04 -5.82 -7.55
CA LEU A 45 1.23 -4.81 -6.87
C LEU A 45 1.18 -3.49 -7.65
N GLY A 46 2.14 -3.23 -8.54
CA GLY A 46 2.18 -2.00 -9.34
C GLY A 46 2.63 -0.75 -8.57
N PHE A 47 3.01 -0.89 -7.30
CA PHE A 47 3.56 0.19 -6.48
C PHE A 47 4.70 -0.29 -5.56
N PRO A 48 5.60 0.60 -5.13
CA PRO A 48 6.74 0.24 -4.29
C PRO A 48 6.33 -0.40 -2.96
N VAL A 49 7.10 -1.41 -2.55
CA VAL A 49 6.93 -2.10 -1.27
C VAL A 49 8.26 -2.28 -0.56
N ILE A 50 8.30 -2.01 0.74
CA ILE A 50 9.47 -2.20 1.58
C ILE A 50 9.31 -3.51 2.37
N LYS A 51 10.29 -4.41 2.23
CA LYS A 51 10.37 -5.68 2.94
C LYS A 51 11.46 -5.62 4.01
N ILE A 52 11.09 -5.85 5.27
CA ILE A 52 12.02 -5.88 6.41
C ILE A 52 11.82 -7.22 7.15
N GLY A 53 12.63 -8.22 6.80
CA GLY A 53 12.46 -9.58 7.30
C GLY A 53 11.07 -10.15 7.00
N LYS A 54 10.27 -10.41 8.05
CA LYS A 54 8.87 -10.89 7.90
C LYS A 54 7.85 -9.75 7.76
N ARG A 55 8.25 -8.50 7.96
CA ARG A 55 7.37 -7.34 7.93
C ARG A 55 7.35 -6.70 6.55
N VAL A 56 6.18 -6.22 6.15
CA VAL A 56 5.94 -5.48 4.92
C VAL A 56 5.45 -4.09 5.28
N ARG A 57 6.00 -3.06 4.65
CA ARG A 57 5.60 -1.66 4.78
C ARG A 57 5.45 -1.04 3.40
N PHE A 58 4.58 -0.05 3.30
CA PHE A 58 4.27 0.62 2.03
C PHE A 58 4.58 2.11 2.15
N PRO A 59 5.40 2.70 1.27
CA PRO A 59 5.59 4.15 1.26
C PRO A 59 4.26 4.83 1.00
N ARG A 60 3.79 5.67 1.94
CA ARG A 60 2.48 6.31 1.86
C ARG A 60 2.32 7.13 0.58
N ARG A 61 3.31 7.98 0.29
CA ARG A 61 3.30 8.85 -0.90
C ARG A 61 3.13 8.03 -2.18
N ALA A 62 3.94 6.99 -2.36
CA ALA A 62 3.88 6.14 -3.55
C ALA A 62 2.54 5.40 -3.68
N PHE A 63 1.98 4.91 -2.56
CA PHE A 63 0.66 4.26 -2.57
C PHE A 63 -0.46 5.25 -2.89
N VAL A 64 -0.46 6.44 -2.29
CA VAL A 64 -1.45 7.49 -2.55
C VAL A 64 -1.37 7.98 -3.99
N ASP A 65 -0.16 8.15 -4.53
CA ASP A 65 0.06 8.57 -5.92
C ASP A 65 -0.44 7.51 -6.91
N PHE A 66 -0.18 6.23 -6.63
CA PHE A 66 -0.71 5.10 -7.40
C PHE A 66 -2.25 5.11 -7.42
N MET A 67 -2.88 5.19 -6.25
CA MET A 67 -4.34 5.22 -6.15
C MET A 67 -4.98 6.46 -6.77
N SER A 68 -4.24 7.58 -6.83
CA SER A 68 -4.70 8.82 -7.45
C SER A 68 -4.46 8.86 -8.97
N GLY A 69 -3.83 7.83 -9.55
CA GLY A 69 -3.48 7.78 -10.99
C GLY A 69 -2.32 8.69 -11.39
N ASN A 70 -1.59 9.25 -10.42
CA ASN A 70 -0.46 10.15 -10.64
C ASN A 70 0.87 9.42 -10.84
N LEU A 71 0.89 8.10 -10.67
CA LEU A 71 2.05 7.28 -10.97
C LEU A 71 2.24 7.24 -12.49
N GLN A 72 2.98 8.22 -13.02
CA GLN A 72 3.32 8.26 -14.43
C GLN A 72 4.12 7.00 -14.77
N ASP A 73 3.55 6.17 -15.64
CA ASP A 73 4.25 5.06 -16.26
C ASP A 73 5.48 5.62 -16.97
N LYS A 74 6.67 5.31 -16.45
CA LYS A 74 7.95 5.63 -17.10
C LYS A 74 8.30 4.61 -18.19
N SER A 75 7.31 3.97 -18.81
CA SER A 75 7.46 3.23 -20.06
C SER A 75 7.12 4.16 -21.24
N ARG A 76 8.09 4.99 -21.62
CA ARG A 76 8.20 5.62 -22.95
C ARG A 76 9.62 5.45 -23.46
#